data_AF-A0A2V7L1K7-F1
#
_entry.id   AF-A0A2V7L1K7-F1
#
_cell.length_a   1.000
_cell.length_b   1.000
_cell.length_c   1.000
_cell.angle_alpha   90.00
_cell.angle_beta   90.00
_cell.angle_gamma   90.00
#
_symmetry.space_group_name_H-M   'P 1'
#
loop_
_entity.id
_entity.type
_entity.pdbx_description
1 polymer ?
#
loop_
_entity_poly.entity_id
_entity_poly.type
_entity_poly.pdbx_seq_one_letter_code
_entity_poly.pdbx_strand_id
1 'polypeptide(L)' 'GLDVSHLHLRYLNPFPSNLGDLLMRFDRVLVPEMNNGQLVQLLRAAYLVPAEGLSKVEGKPFKVAELVQAIQSTLRSGR' A
#
# COMPACT_ATOMS: atom_id res chain seq x y z
N GLY A 1 1.59 5.65 19.67
CA GLY A 1 1.24 5.78 18.23
C GLY A 1 0.66 4.47 17.75
N LEU A 2 0.24 4.39 16.48
CA LEU A 2 -0.11 3.11 15.85
C LEU A 2 1.18 2.45 15.32
N ASP A 3 1.23 1.13 15.32
CA ASP A 3 2.36 0.38 14.76
C ASP A 3 2.24 0.31 13.24
N VAL A 4 2.87 1.27 12.57
CA VAL A 4 2.81 1.43 11.12
C VAL A 4 4.15 1.88 10.58
N SER A 5 4.48 1.43 9.38
CA SER A 5 5.64 1.88 8.60
C SER A 5 5.18 2.44 7.26
N HIS A 6 6.02 3.29 6.65
CA HIS A 6 5.76 3.88 5.33
C HIS A 6 6.96 3.72 4.41
N LEU A 7 6.67 3.40 3.15
CA LEU A 7 7.62 3.25 2.06
C LEU A 7 7.10 4.05 0.85
N HIS A 8 7.99 4.73 0.14
CA HIS A 8 7.68 5.39 -1.12
C HIS A 8 8.55 4.84 -2.26
N LEU A 9 7.91 4.30 -3.30
CA LEU A 9 8.59 3.76 -4.47
C LEU A 9 8.91 4.89 -5.46
N ARG A 10 10.19 5.04 -5.82
CA ARG A 10 10.63 6.01 -6.83
C ARG A 10 10.66 5.43 -8.25
N TYR A 11 10.95 4.15 -8.36
CA TYR A 11 11.04 3.41 -9.61
C TYR A 11 10.19 2.14 -9.51
N LEU A 12 9.37 1.89 -10.53
CA LEU A 12 8.52 0.70 -10.60
C LEU A 12 9.17 -0.43 -11.41
N ASN A 13 10.02 -0.08 -12.38
CA ASN A 13 10.69 -1.07 -13.21
C ASN A 13 12.16 -0.67 -13.47
N PRO A 14 13.13 -1.44 -12.95
CA PRO A 14 12.95 -2.55 -12.01
C PRO A 14 12.48 -2.05 -10.63
N PHE A 15 11.74 -2.89 -9.91
CA PHE A 15 11.49 -2.66 -8.49
C PHE A 15 12.80 -2.75 -7.68
N PRO A 16 12.86 -2.12 -6.49
CA PRO A 16 13.95 -2.35 -5.55
C PRO A 16 14.09 -3.85 -5.23
N SER A 17 15.34 -4.36 -5.26
CA SER A 17 15.62 -5.79 -5.13
C SER A 17 15.17 -6.40 -3.80
N ASN A 18 15.09 -5.61 -2.74
CA ASN A 18 14.68 -6.04 -1.40
C ASN A 18 13.20 -5.77 -1.10
N LEU A 19 12.40 -5.29 -2.07
CA LEU A 19 11.03 -4.88 -1.84
C LEU A 19 10.14 -6.05 -1.40
N GLY A 20 10.24 -7.21 -2.07
CA GLY A 20 9.45 -8.40 -1.74
C GLY A 20 9.69 -8.86 -0.30
N ASP A 21 10.95 -9.08 0.06
CA ASP A 21 11.35 -9.51 1.42
C ASP A 21 10.92 -8.52 2.51
N LEU A 22 10.91 -7.23 2.19
CA LEU A 22 10.43 -6.20 3.10
C LEU A 22 8.92 -6.29 3.29
N LEU A 23 8.15 -6.39 2.20
CA LEU A 23 6.69 -6.44 2.25
C LEU A 23 6.16 -7.69 2.95
N MET A 24 6.85 -8.84 2.80
CA MET A 24 6.47 -10.09 3.47
C MET A 24 6.58 -10.06 5.00
N ARG A 25 7.28 -9.06 5.58
CA ARG A 25 7.40 -8.89 7.04
C ARG A 25 6.19 -8.21 7.68
N PHE A 26 5.26 -7.70 6.87
CA PHE A 26 4.07 -7.02 7.34
C PHE A 26 2.84 -7.89 7.12
N ASP A 27 2.02 -8.03 8.16
CA ASP A 27 0.75 -8.78 8.08
C ASP A 27 -0.21 -8.17 7.04
N ARG A 28 -0.11 -6.85 6.85
CA ARG A 28 -0.95 -6.07 5.94
C ARG A 28 -0.14 -5.02 5.22
N VAL A 29 -0.42 -4.85 3.93
CA VAL A 29 0.23 -3.85 3.08
C VAL A 29 -0.85 -2.99 2.44
N LEU A 30 -1.02 -1.74 2.91
CA LEU A 30 -1.96 -0.79 2.31
C LEU A 30 -1.25 0.01 1.22
N VAL A 31 -1.81 0.04 0.02
CA VAL A 31 -1.25 0.70 -1.16
C VAL A 31 -2.14 1.87 -1.58
N PRO A 32 -1.84 3.10 -1.15
CA PRO A 32 -2.54 4.28 -1.65
C PRO A 32 -2.09 4.60 -3.07
N GLU A 33 -3.03 4.71 -4.01
CA GLU A 33 -2.73 5.06 -5.39
C GLU A 33 -3.79 5.95 -6.03
N MET A 34 -3.34 6.92 -6.85
CA MET A 34 -4.22 7.84 -7.58
C MET A 34 -4.58 7.29 -8.98
N ASN A 35 -4.87 6.00 -9.03
CA ASN A 35 -5.24 5.29 -10.25
C ASN A 35 -6.21 4.15 -9.90
N ASN A 36 -6.47 3.24 -10.84
CA ASN A 36 -7.42 2.14 -10.64
C ASN A 36 -6.75 0.78 -10.39
N GLY A 37 -5.90 0.66 -9.38
CA GLY A 37 -5.41 -0.65 -8.93
C GLY A 37 -4.09 -1.12 -9.54
N GLN A 38 -3.35 -0.26 -10.24
CA GLN A 38 -2.22 -0.72 -11.05
C GLN A 38 -1.03 -1.15 -10.20
N LEU A 39 -0.67 -0.37 -9.18
CA LEU A 39 0.46 -0.70 -8.32
C LEU A 39 0.15 -1.92 -7.47
N VAL A 40 -1.06 -2.01 -6.91
CA VAL A 40 -1.44 -3.19 -6.10
C VAL A 40 -1.42 -4.47 -6.93
N GLN A 41 -1.84 -4.41 -8.19
CA GLN A 41 -1.77 -5.55 -9.12
C GLN A 41 -0.32 -5.97 -9.39
N LEU A 42 0.57 -5.01 -9.67
CA LEU A 42 1.99 -5.31 -9.89
C LEU A 42 2.65 -5.93 -8.66
N LEU A 43 2.38 -5.41 -7.46
CA LEU A 43 2.95 -5.94 -6.22
C LEU A 43 2.46 -7.36 -5.92
N ARG A 44 1.17 -7.63 -6.12
CA ARG A 44 0.60 -8.98 -5.97
C ARG A 44 1.18 -9.96 -6.99
N ALA A 45 1.29 -9.53 -8.26
CA ALA A 45 1.85 -10.37 -9.31
C ALA A 45 3.35 -10.67 -9.11
N ALA A 46 4.12 -9.70 -8.63
CA ALA A 46 5.56 -9.83 -8.44
C ALA A 46 5.96 -10.59 -7.15
N TYR A 47 5.22 -10.38 -6.05
CA TYR A 47 5.64 -10.83 -4.72
C TYR A 47 4.62 -11.68 -3.96
N LEU A 48 3.41 -11.89 -4.51
CA LEU A 48 2.33 -12.66 -3.86
C LEU A 48 1.95 -12.18 -2.45
N VAL A 49 2.15 -10.88 -2.19
CA VAL A 49 1.83 -10.26 -0.89
C VAL A 49 0.35 -9.89 -0.77
N PRO A 50 -0.24 -9.89 0.45
CA PRO A 50 -1.62 -9.48 0.69
C PRO A 50 -1.77 -7.95 0.64
N ALA A 51 -1.41 -7.33 -0.48
CA ALA A 51 -1.51 -5.89 -0.67
C ALA A 51 -2.97 -5.47 -0.85
N GLU A 52 -3.47 -4.56 -0.03
CA GLU A 52 -4.81 -3.96 -0.08
C GLU A 52 -4.73 -2.60 -0.79
N GLY A 53 -5.54 -2.38 -1.84
CA GLY A 53 -5.52 -1.13 -2.60
C GLY A 53 -6.42 -0.06 -1.98
N LEU A 54 -5.91 1.16 -1.88
CA LEU A 54 -6.69 2.38 -1.62
C LEU A 54 -6.60 3.28 -2.86
N SER A 55 -7.53 3.06 -3.79
CA SER A 55 -7.55 3.72 -5.09
C SER A 55 -8.37 5.01 -5.05
N LYS A 56 -7.85 6.08 -5.68
CA LYS A 56 -8.55 7.36 -5.85
C LYS A 56 -8.42 7.86 -7.28
N VAL A 57 -9.54 8.03 -7.98
CA VAL A 57 -9.58 8.44 -9.40
C VAL A 57 -10.15 9.85 -9.62
N GLU A 58 -10.43 10.59 -8.55
CA GLU A 58 -11.10 11.91 -8.58
C GLU A 58 -10.20 13.08 -9.05
N GLY A 59 -8.96 12.82 -9.48
CA GLY A 59 -8.00 13.85 -9.88
C GLY A 59 -7.51 14.77 -8.75
N LYS A 60 -7.86 14.45 -7.50
CA LYS A 60 -7.46 15.21 -6.29
C LYS A 60 -6.52 14.39 -5.43
N PRO A 61 -5.48 15.00 -4.83
CA PRO A 61 -4.59 14.31 -3.89
C PRO A 61 -5.34 13.69 -2.71
N PHE A 62 -4.70 12.71 -2.06
CA PHE A 62 -5.20 12.19 -0.80
C PHE A 62 -5.20 13.27 0.29
N LYS A 63 -6.30 13.41 1.00
CA LYS A 63 -6.41 14.15 2.25
C LYS A 63 -5.73 13.33 3.36
N VAL A 64 -5.19 14.02 4.34
CA VAL A 64 -4.60 13.34 5.51
C VAL A 64 -5.65 12.51 6.25
N ALA A 65 -6.86 13.05 6.43
CA ALA A 65 -7.94 12.37 7.13
C ALA A 65 -8.37 11.05 6.47
N GLU A 66 -8.42 10.97 5.13
CA GLU A 66 -8.81 9.71 4.45
C GLU A 66 -7.74 8.63 4.61
N LEU A 67 -6.45 8.99 4.52
CA LEU A 67 -5.36 8.05 4.73
C LEU A 67 -5.34 7.53 6.18
N VAL A 68 -5.49 8.43 7.15
CA VAL A 68 -5.53 8.06 8.57
C VAL A 68 -6.70 7.11 8.85
N GLN A 69 -7.88 7.39 8.29
CA GLN A 69 -9.06 6.54 8.46
C GLN A 69 -8.84 5.16 7.83
N ALA A 70 -8.28 5.10 6.62
CA ALA A 70 -7.97 3.84 5.95
C ALA A 70 -6.98 2.99 6.75
N ILE A 71 -5.87 3.59 7.21
CA ILE A 71 -4.87 2.93 8.04
C ILE A 71 -5.50 2.36 9.32
N GLN A 72 -6.32 3.15 10.02
CA GLN A 72 -7.02 2.69 11.23
C GLN A 72 -7.98 1.54 10.94
N SER A 73 -8.69 1.58 9.81
CA SER A 73 -9.60 0.52 9.40
C SER A 73 -8.86 -0.79 9.12
N THR A 74 -7.77 -0.73 8.34
CA THR A 74 -6.93 -1.89 8.02
C THR A 74 -6.35 -2.55 9.27
N LEU A 75 -5.92 -1.76 10.27
CA LEU A 75 -5.42 -2.29 11.55
C LEU A 75 -6.52 -2.95 12.41
N ARG A 76 -7.77 -2.48 12.34
CA ARG A 76 -8.90 -3.06 13.10
C ARG A 76 -9.39 -4.37 12.50
N SER A 77 -9.40 -4.48 11.18
CA SER A 77 -9.86 -5.67 10.45
C SER A 77 -8.96 -6.90 10.62
N GLY A 78 -7.80 -6.76 11.28
CA GLY A 78 -6.85 -7.84 11.54
C GLY A 78 -6.75 -8.29 12.98
N ARG A 79 -7.71 -7.89 13.81
CA ARG A 79 -7.83 -8.31 15.19
C ARG A 79 -9.03 -9.24 15.37
#